data_AF-A0A821VWP3-F1
#
_entry.id   AF-A0A821VWP3-F1
#
_cell.length_a   1.000
_cell.length_b   1.000
_cell.length_c   1.000
_cell.angle_alpha   90.00
_cell.angle_beta   90.00
_cell.angle_gamma   90.00
#
_symmetry.space_group_name_H-M   'P 1'
#
loop_
_entity.id
_entity.type
_entity.pdbx_description
1 polymer ?
#
loop_
_entity_poly.entity_id
_entity_poly.type
_entity_poly.pdbx_seq_one_letter_code
_entity_poly.pdbx_strand_id
1 'polypeptide(L)'
;MSQSCSIQKCVRTSRGLCDCCQQNLCLQHLNEHNSLLITQLNPLTDEINTLEDRLKTLNIQNTISNSRRKLEEWRKDCYKKIDSIFEQKCQELDQLIEENIRQQREELNRVHLKISELINAQETTRQDIDSLTSTIRQLETNMNNIEQTCFTINTRPLIIDETFILIKKTTKSELDLSTLSLVYKTIVCPEGSFVSLTCNVRYLLIHQAPNLCLVDREMKIVKQTLWSYGTIWDMCWSSTLDRFIVLERNNIYLINENTMSIDNAYATQERRWLSCTCSDTVLFTSTNTYGSSIMEFRLLPAIELIREWKYSLTCSRDEGINDIVFNNGNLALMVMNDSKKSLRMELRYATTFDCIWALQLDI
;
A
#
# COMPACT_ATOMS: atom_id res chain seq x y z
N MET A 1 51.86 -52.79 38.48
CA MET A 1 50.82 -53.34 39.38
C MET A 1 49.63 -53.74 38.53
N SER A 2 49.19 -54.99 38.62
CA SER A 2 48.10 -55.53 37.82
C SER A 2 46.75 -55.14 38.43
N GLN A 3 45.94 -54.34 37.74
CA GLN A 3 44.61 -53.93 38.22
C GLN A 3 43.62 -55.10 38.15
N SER A 4 42.79 -55.27 39.17
CA SER A 4 41.72 -56.28 39.20
C SER A 4 40.54 -55.87 38.32
N CYS A 5 39.77 -56.85 37.84
CA CYS A 5 38.53 -56.55 37.13
C CYS A 5 37.53 -55.80 38.06
N SER A 6 36.88 -54.77 37.54
CA SER A 6 35.94 -53.90 38.25
C SER A 6 34.59 -54.55 38.56
N ILE A 7 34.28 -55.72 38.00
CA ILE A 7 33.03 -56.44 38.28
C ILE A 7 33.11 -57.15 39.64
N GLN A 8 32.15 -56.89 40.53
CA GLN A 8 32.08 -57.51 41.86
C GLN A 8 32.11 -59.04 41.76
N LYS A 9 32.93 -59.68 42.61
CA LYS A 9 33.21 -61.13 42.65
C LYS A 9 34.12 -61.68 41.55
N CYS A 10 34.66 -60.85 40.64
CA CYS A 10 35.66 -61.30 39.67
C CYS A 10 37.08 -61.22 40.24
N VAL A 11 37.72 -62.38 40.45
CA VAL A 11 39.11 -62.44 40.97
C VAL A 11 40.16 -62.30 39.86
N ARG A 12 39.73 -62.18 38.59
CA ARG A 12 40.63 -62.16 37.43
C ARG A 12 41.24 -60.77 37.25
N THR A 13 42.50 -60.76 36.80
CA THR A 13 43.20 -59.52 36.42
C THR A 13 42.53 -58.86 35.22
N SER A 14 42.40 -57.54 35.26
CA SER A 14 41.96 -56.73 34.13
C SER A 14 42.90 -56.94 32.93
N ARG A 15 42.32 -57.02 31.73
CA ARG A 15 43.06 -57.13 30.47
C ARG A 15 42.86 -55.92 29.56
N GLY A 16 41.89 -55.06 29.86
CA GLY A 16 41.64 -53.83 29.13
C GLY A 16 40.66 -52.92 29.87
N LEU A 17 40.77 -51.62 29.62
CA LEU A 17 39.81 -50.62 30.04
C LEU A 17 38.74 -50.49 28.95
N CYS A 18 37.47 -50.54 29.32
CA CYS A 18 36.39 -50.20 28.39
C CYS A 18 36.25 -48.68 28.33
N ASP A 19 36.48 -48.07 27.17
CA ASP A 19 36.41 -46.61 27.00
C ASP A 19 34.99 -46.05 27.19
N CYS A 20 33.96 -46.85 26.91
CA CYS A 20 32.56 -46.44 27.03
C CYS A 20 32.11 -46.25 28.48
N CYS A 21 32.50 -47.16 29.38
CA CYS A 21 32.08 -47.14 30.79
C CYS A 21 33.22 -46.85 31.77
N GLN A 22 34.44 -46.70 31.28
CA GLN A 22 35.67 -46.46 32.05
C GLN A 22 35.93 -47.54 33.11
N GLN A 23 35.53 -48.79 32.83
CA GLN A 23 35.70 -49.93 33.73
C GLN A 23 36.81 -50.86 33.26
N ASN A 24 37.62 -51.33 34.22
CA ASN A 24 38.70 -52.29 33.97
C ASN A 24 38.12 -53.70 33.92
N LEU A 25 38.09 -54.32 32.73
CA LEU A 25 37.43 -55.61 32.53
C LEU A 25 38.45 -56.71 32.21
N CYS A 26 38.20 -57.91 32.72
CA CYS A 26 38.91 -59.10 32.24
C CYS A 26 38.37 -59.48 30.86
N LEU A 27 39.13 -60.27 30.09
CA LEU A 27 38.79 -60.60 28.70
C LEU A 27 37.38 -61.19 28.55
N GLN A 28 36.94 -62.02 29.49
CA GLN A 28 35.59 -62.61 29.47
C GLN A 28 34.50 -61.54 29.62
N HIS A 29 34.60 -60.68 30.63
CA HIS A 29 33.62 -59.62 30.87
C HIS A 29 33.67 -58.54 29.79
N LEU A 30 34.82 -58.32 29.15
CA LEU A 30 34.92 -57.43 27.99
C LEU A 30 34.12 -57.99 26.79
N ASN A 31 34.21 -59.30 26.54
CA ASN A 31 33.45 -59.96 25.48
C ASN A 31 31.95 -60.02 25.78
N GLU A 32 31.56 -60.27 27.03
CA GLU A 32 30.17 -60.20 27.47
C GLU A 32 29.62 -58.77 27.36
N HIS A 33 30.40 -57.77 27.75
CA HIS A 33 30.05 -56.35 27.59
C HIS A 33 29.88 -55.96 26.12
N ASN A 34 30.78 -56.42 25.23
CA ASN A 34 30.66 -56.19 23.79
C ASN A 34 29.43 -56.90 23.21
N SER A 35 29.13 -58.12 23.67
CA SER A 35 27.94 -58.85 23.25
C SER A 35 26.65 -58.15 23.70
N LEU A 36 26.64 -57.59 24.91
CA LEU A 36 25.53 -56.78 25.42
C LEU A 36 25.32 -55.50 24.60
N LEU A 37 26.39 -54.81 24.21
CA LEU A 37 26.31 -53.65 23.30
C LEU A 37 25.76 -54.04 21.93
N ILE A 38 26.19 -55.18 21.38
CA ILE A 38 25.66 -55.69 20.10
C ILE A 38 24.17 -56.02 20.23
N THR A 39 23.71 -56.59 21.34
CA THR A 39 22.27 -56.84 21.54
C THR A 39 21.44 -55.56 21.67
N GLN A 40 22.04 -54.43 22.06
CA GLN A 40 21.36 -53.12 22.06
C GLN A 40 21.15 -52.55 20.63
N LEU A 41 21.79 -53.12 19.60
CA LEU A 41 21.53 -52.75 18.21
C LEU A 41 20.22 -53.33 17.68
N ASN A 42 19.70 -54.42 18.27
CA ASN A 42 18.46 -55.04 17.82
C ASN A 42 17.24 -54.10 17.99
N PRO A 43 17.01 -53.48 19.18
CA PRO A 43 15.95 -52.48 19.33
C PRO A 43 16.05 -51.29 18.36
N LEU A 44 17.27 -50.82 18.07
CA LEU A 44 17.48 -49.72 17.10
C LEU A 44 17.12 -50.14 15.68
N THR A 45 17.35 -51.41 15.33
CA THR A 45 16.94 -51.97 14.04
C THR A 45 15.41 -52.02 13.94
N ASP A 46 14.73 -52.41 15.02
CA ASP A 46 13.26 -52.41 15.09
C ASP A 46 12.67 -50.99 15.00
N GLU A 47 13.32 -50.00 15.62
CA GLU A 47 12.95 -48.59 15.48
C GLU A 47 13.10 -48.10 14.03
N ILE A 48 14.20 -48.45 13.35
CA ILE A 48 14.43 -48.10 11.95
C ILE A 48 13.36 -48.73 11.05
N ASN A 49 13.05 -50.01 11.25
CA ASN A 49 12.01 -50.71 10.49
C ASN A 49 10.64 -50.06 10.70
N THR A 50 10.32 -49.66 11.94
CA THR A 50 9.09 -48.94 12.27
C THR A 50 9.02 -47.57 11.56
N LEU A 51 10.13 -46.84 11.48
CA LEU A 51 10.22 -45.59 10.73
C LEU A 51 10.06 -45.80 9.22
N GLU A 52 10.62 -46.88 8.68
CA GLU A 52 10.50 -47.25 7.26
C GLU A 52 9.05 -47.56 6.90
N ASP A 53 8.35 -48.35 7.72
CA ASP A 53 6.93 -48.64 7.51
C ASP A 53 6.06 -47.38 7.61
N ARG A 54 6.36 -46.49 8.57
CA ARG A 54 5.70 -45.18 8.63
C ARG A 54 5.92 -44.38 7.36
N LEU A 55 7.15 -44.38 6.81
CA LEU A 55 7.46 -43.65 5.59
C LEU A 55 6.71 -44.21 4.37
N LYS A 56 6.52 -45.53 4.29
CA LYS A 56 5.67 -46.19 3.27
C LYS A 56 4.20 -45.81 3.39
N THR A 57 3.70 -45.59 4.62
CA THR A 57 2.30 -45.17 4.85
C THR A 57 2.03 -43.68 4.63
N LEU A 58 3.06 -42.85 4.46
CA LEU A 58 2.89 -41.42 4.17
C LEU A 58 2.23 -41.25 2.79
N ASN A 59 0.98 -40.80 2.79
CA ASN A 59 0.20 -40.62 1.57
C ASN A 59 0.58 -39.30 0.84
N ILE A 60 1.77 -39.32 0.24
CA ILE A 60 2.34 -38.21 -0.54
C ILE A 60 1.39 -37.78 -1.66
N GLN A 61 0.72 -38.73 -2.31
CA GLN A 61 -0.21 -38.45 -3.40
C GLN A 61 -1.43 -37.65 -2.93
N ASN A 62 -1.98 -37.95 -1.76
CA ASN A 62 -3.09 -37.19 -1.19
C ASN A 62 -2.66 -35.75 -0.84
N THR A 63 -1.47 -35.56 -0.26
CA THR A 63 -0.94 -34.23 0.03
C THR A 63 -0.76 -33.40 -1.25
N ILE A 64 -0.18 -33.97 -2.30
CA ILE A 64 -0.01 -33.30 -3.59
C ILE A 64 -1.35 -32.98 -4.23
N SER A 65 -2.30 -33.94 -4.21
CA SER A 65 -3.63 -33.76 -4.80
C SER A 65 -4.42 -32.64 -4.12
N ASN A 66 -4.34 -32.54 -2.79
CA ASN A 66 -4.96 -31.45 -2.04
C ASN A 66 -4.38 -30.07 -2.40
N SER A 67 -3.06 -29.97 -2.55
CA SER A 67 -2.41 -28.71 -2.97
C SER A 67 -2.80 -28.34 -4.41
N ARG A 68 -2.86 -29.31 -5.33
CA ARG A 68 -3.33 -29.08 -6.70
C ARG A 68 -4.76 -28.58 -6.75
N ARG A 69 -5.66 -29.13 -5.92
CA ARG A 69 -7.04 -28.67 -5.84
C ARG A 69 -7.14 -27.20 -5.44
N LYS A 70 -6.34 -26.74 -4.48
CA LYS A 70 -6.31 -25.33 -4.07
C LYS A 70 -5.85 -24.40 -5.20
N LEU A 71 -4.86 -24.80 -5.99
CA LEU A 71 -4.41 -24.04 -7.16
C LEU A 71 -5.51 -23.99 -8.23
N GLU A 72 -6.24 -25.08 -8.43
CA GLU A 72 -7.35 -25.11 -9.39
C GLU A 72 -8.53 -24.26 -8.93
N GLU A 73 -8.84 -24.23 -7.63
CA GLU A 73 -9.84 -23.32 -7.06
C GLU A 73 -9.44 -21.85 -7.28
N TRP A 74 -8.19 -21.50 -6.93
CA TRP A 74 -7.65 -20.15 -7.18
C TRP A 74 -7.79 -19.75 -8.66
N ARG A 75 -7.42 -20.65 -9.58
CA ARG A 75 -7.54 -20.42 -11.02
C ARG A 75 -8.98 -20.12 -11.43
N LYS A 76 -9.95 -20.90 -10.93
CA LYS A 76 -11.37 -20.70 -11.23
C LYS A 76 -11.88 -19.36 -10.69
N ASP A 77 -11.47 -18.97 -9.49
CA ASP A 77 -11.90 -17.71 -8.88
C ASP A 77 -11.30 -16.50 -9.61
N CYS A 78 -10.06 -16.59 -10.08
CA CYS A 78 -9.46 -15.57 -10.94
C CYS A 78 -10.26 -15.36 -12.23
N TYR A 79 -10.62 -16.43 -12.94
CA TYR A 79 -11.43 -16.31 -14.16
C TYR A 79 -12.78 -15.66 -13.88
N LYS A 80 -13.50 -16.11 -12.84
CA LYS A 80 -14.78 -15.48 -12.45
C LYS A 80 -14.64 -13.98 -12.20
N LYS A 81 -13.54 -13.56 -11.58
CA LYS A 81 -13.32 -12.14 -11.29
C LYS A 81 -13.02 -11.34 -12.56
N ILE A 82 -12.23 -11.91 -13.47
CA ILE A 82 -11.95 -11.33 -14.78
C ILE A 82 -13.26 -11.17 -15.58
N ASP A 83 -14.06 -12.24 -15.64
CA ASP A 83 -15.34 -12.25 -16.35
C ASP A 83 -16.31 -11.19 -15.78
N SER A 84 -16.41 -11.11 -14.44
CA SER A 84 -17.23 -10.09 -13.77
C SER A 84 -16.80 -8.66 -14.10
N ILE A 85 -15.49 -8.39 -14.18
CA ILE A 85 -14.99 -7.06 -14.57
C ILE A 85 -15.31 -6.77 -16.03
N PHE A 86 -15.15 -7.77 -16.90
CA PHE A 86 -15.49 -7.65 -18.32
C PHE A 86 -16.98 -7.34 -18.52
N GLU A 87 -17.87 -8.10 -17.87
CA GLU A 87 -19.32 -7.89 -17.91
C GLU A 87 -19.70 -6.50 -17.40
N GLN A 88 -19.11 -6.06 -16.28
CA GLN A 88 -19.33 -4.73 -15.75
C GLN A 88 -18.94 -3.65 -16.76
N LYS A 89 -17.80 -3.80 -17.44
CA LYS A 89 -17.36 -2.83 -18.46
C LYS A 89 -18.21 -2.83 -19.72
N CYS A 90 -18.79 -3.97 -20.09
CA CYS A 90 -19.79 -4.02 -21.15
C CYS A 90 -21.05 -3.24 -20.75
N GLN A 91 -21.54 -3.45 -19.52
CA GLN A 91 -22.72 -2.72 -19.01
C GLN A 91 -22.48 -1.21 -18.92
N GLU A 92 -21.29 -0.77 -18.49
CA GLU A 92 -20.93 0.66 -18.48
C GLU A 92 -20.97 1.27 -19.89
N LEU A 93 -20.52 0.51 -20.90
CA LEU A 93 -20.56 0.94 -22.30
C LEU A 93 -22.00 1.03 -22.82
N ASP A 94 -22.81 0.00 -22.56
CA ASP A 94 -24.22 -0.04 -22.95
C ASP A 94 -25.00 1.15 -22.34
N GLN A 95 -24.81 1.40 -21.04
CA GLN A 95 -25.46 2.52 -20.34
C GLN A 95 -25.10 3.87 -20.95
N LEU A 96 -23.84 4.07 -21.34
CA LEU A 96 -23.38 5.33 -21.92
C LEU A 96 -24.04 5.58 -23.29
N ILE A 97 -24.21 4.53 -24.10
CA ILE A 97 -24.91 4.61 -25.38
C ILE A 97 -26.41 4.86 -25.16
N GLU A 98 -27.04 4.11 -24.25
CA GLU A 98 -28.46 4.23 -23.94
C GLU A 98 -28.83 5.63 -23.43
N GLU A 99 -28.00 6.21 -22.56
CA GLU A 99 -28.19 7.57 -22.03
C GLU A 99 -28.23 8.61 -23.16
N ASN A 100 -27.25 8.54 -24.07
CA ASN A 100 -27.18 9.45 -25.21
C ASN A 100 -28.40 9.31 -26.13
N ILE A 101 -28.82 8.08 -26.43
CA ILE A 101 -30.02 7.82 -27.24
C ILE A 101 -31.28 8.34 -26.54
N ARG A 102 -31.40 8.14 -25.22
CA ARG A 102 -32.56 8.59 -24.45
C ARG A 102 -32.68 10.11 -24.47
N GLN A 103 -31.58 10.83 -24.29
CA GLN A 103 -31.56 12.30 -24.36
C GLN A 103 -32.04 12.81 -25.74
N GLN A 104 -31.59 12.18 -26.84
CA GLN A 104 -32.07 12.57 -28.17
C GLN A 104 -33.56 12.27 -28.35
N ARG A 105 -34.07 11.16 -27.80
CA ARG A 105 -35.49 10.81 -27.86
C ARG A 105 -36.37 11.81 -27.09
N GLU A 106 -35.91 12.27 -25.92
CA GLU A 106 -36.60 13.29 -25.13
C GLU A 106 -36.67 14.64 -25.87
N GLU A 107 -35.57 15.08 -26.47
CA GLU A 107 -35.56 16.30 -27.28
C GLU A 107 -36.46 16.19 -28.52
N LEU A 108 -36.48 15.03 -29.19
CA LEU A 108 -37.39 14.78 -30.30
C LEU A 108 -38.86 14.88 -29.86
N ASN A 109 -39.22 14.30 -28.71
CA ASN A 109 -40.57 14.40 -28.15
C ASN A 109 -40.93 15.85 -27.81
N ARG A 110 -39.98 16.64 -27.29
CA ARG A 110 -40.19 18.07 -27.00
C ARG A 110 -40.48 18.87 -28.27
N VAL A 111 -39.75 18.58 -29.35
CA VAL A 111 -40.00 19.18 -30.67
C VAL A 111 -41.40 18.81 -31.17
N HIS A 112 -41.82 17.55 -31.07
CA HIS A 112 -43.16 17.11 -31.46
C HIS A 112 -44.28 17.81 -30.68
N LEU A 113 -44.11 17.97 -29.36
CA LEU A 113 -45.08 18.70 -28.52
C LEU A 113 -45.21 20.15 -28.96
N LYS A 114 -44.07 20.83 -29.18
CA LYS A 114 -44.06 22.23 -29.61
C LYS A 114 -44.70 22.44 -30.99
N ILE A 115 -44.49 21.51 -31.93
CA ILE A 115 -45.18 21.51 -33.22
C ILE A 115 -46.70 21.36 -33.02
N SER A 116 -47.12 20.42 -32.16
CA SER A 116 -48.54 20.17 -31.89
C SER A 116 -49.22 21.38 -31.25
N GLU A 117 -48.54 22.07 -30.33
CA GLU A 117 -49.00 23.30 -29.70
C GLU A 117 -49.21 24.43 -30.72
N LEU A 118 -48.23 24.65 -31.61
CA LEU A 118 -48.31 25.68 -32.65
C LEU A 118 -49.43 25.39 -33.67
N ILE A 119 -49.64 24.12 -34.03
CA ILE A 119 -50.75 23.71 -34.90
C ILE A 119 -52.10 23.98 -34.21
N ASN A 120 -52.23 23.63 -32.94
CA ASN A 120 -53.47 23.82 -32.18
C ASN A 120 -53.78 25.30 -31.93
N ALA A 121 -52.77 26.13 -31.72
CA ALA A 121 -52.92 27.56 -31.51
C ALA A 121 -53.29 28.32 -32.81
N GLN A 122 -53.05 27.74 -33.99
CA GLN A 122 -53.23 28.37 -35.32
C GLN A 122 -52.50 29.70 -35.53
N GLU A 123 -51.67 30.13 -34.58
CA GLU A 123 -50.82 31.31 -34.64
C GLU A 123 -49.36 30.86 -34.70
N THR A 124 -48.85 30.62 -35.91
CA THR A 124 -47.43 30.27 -36.12
C THR A 124 -46.69 31.45 -36.72
N THR A 125 -45.64 31.91 -36.04
CA THR A 125 -44.77 32.96 -36.60
C THR A 125 -43.64 32.36 -37.42
N ARG A 126 -43.02 33.17 -38.29
CA ARG A 126 -41.84 32.75 -39.05
C ARG A 126 -40.66 32.43 -38.13
N GLN A 127 -40.57 33.11 -37.00
CA GLN A 127 -39.54 32.89 -35.99
C GLN A 127 -39.69 31.53 -35.29
N ASP A 128 -40.92 31.04 -35.10
CA ASP A 128 -41.18 29.71 -34.56
C ASP A 128 -40.72 28.61 -35.53
N ILE A 129 -40.99 28.80 -36.83
CA ILE A 129 -40.53 27.88 -37.89
C ILE A 129 -39.00 27.84 -37.96
N ASP A 130 -38.35 29.01 -37.92
CA ASP A 130 -36.88 29.10 -37.96
C ASP A 130 -36.23 28.44 -36.73
N SER A 131 -36.82 28.63 -35.53
CA SER A 131 -36.38 27.99 -34.29
C SER A 131 -36.52 26.46 -34.33
N LEU A 132 -37.66 25.95 -34.79
CA LEU A 132 -37.89 24.51 -34.95
C LEU A 132 -36.93 23.90 -35.97
N THR A 133 -36.73 24.57 -37.11
CA THR A 133 -35.82 24.12 -38.16
C THR A 133 -34.38 24.03 -37.65
N SER A 134 -33.93 25.01 -36.86
CA SER A 134 -32.61 24.97 -36.23
C SER A 134 -32.48 23.80 -35.25
N THR A 135 -33.51 23.55 -34.44
CA THR A 135 -33.52 22.48 -33.45
C THR A 135 -33.48 21.10 -34.11
N ILE A 136 -34.26 20.91 -35.19
CA ILE A 136 -34.28 19.67 -35.98
C ILE A 136 -32.91 19.40 -36.61
N ARG A 137 -32.26 20.41 -37.20
CA ARG A 137 -30.91 20.25 -37.77
C ARG A 137 -29.86 19.90 -36.71
N GLN A 138 -30.00 20.46 -35.51
CA GLN A 138 -29.10 20.15 -34.39
C GLN A 138 -29.30 18.72 -33.90
N LEU A 139 -30.56 18.26 -33.78
CA LEU A 139 -30.90 16.86 -33.50
C LEU A 139 -30.30 15.91 -34.55
N GLU A 140 -30.45 16.22 -35.83
CA GLU A 140 -29.89 15.42 -36.93
C GLU A 140 -28.36 15.35 -36.86
N THR A 141 -27.70 16.46 -36.54
CA THR A 141 -26.24 16.50 -36.34
C THR A 141 -25.82 15.64 -35.14
N ASN A 142 -26.55 15.73 -34.03
CA ASN A 142 -26.27 14.93 -32.83
C ASN A 142 -26.50 13.44 -33.06
N MET A 143 -27.55 13.06 -33.80
CA MET A 143 -27.81 11.67 -34.19
C MET A 143 -26.69 11.12 -35.07
N ASN A 144 -26.25 11.88 -36.07
CA ASN A 144 -25.12 11.50 -36.92
C ASN A 144 -23.82 11.35 -36.10
N ASN A 145 -23.60 12.22 -35.12
CA ASN A 145 -22.44 12.11 -34.22
C ASN A 145 -22.50 10.84 -33.37
N ILE A 146 -23.67 10.44 -32.87
CA ILE A 146 -23.86 9.19 -32.12
C ILE A 146 -23.56 7.98 -33.02
N GLU A 147 -24.07 7.96 -34.25
CA GLU A 147 -23.79 6.89 -35.22
C GLU A 147 -22.31 6.78 -35.58
N GLN A 148 -21.58 7.89 -35.54
CA GLN A 148 -20.14 7.95 -35.82
C GLN A 148 -19.26 7.84 -34.56
N THR A 149 -19.86 7.66 -33.37
CA THR A 149 -19.09 7.60 -32.13
C THR A 149 -18.31 6.28 -32.05
N CYS A 150 -16.98 6.37 -32.12
CA CYS A 150 -16.08 5.25 -31.88
C CYS A 150 -15.51 5.34 -30.46
N PHE A 151 -15.70 4.30 -29.66
CA PHE A 151 -15.10 4.20 -28.33
C PHE A 151 -13.66 3.69 -28.42
N THR A 152 -12.73 4.42 -27.80
CA THR A 152 -11.34 3.95 -27.65
C THR A 152 -11.21 3.20 -26.33
N ILE A 153 -11.09 1.87 -26.40
CA ILE A 153 -10.90 1.02 -25.22
C ILE A 153 -9.40 0.80 -25.01
N ASN A 154 -8.84 1.44 -23.99
CA ASN A 154 -7.44 1.25 -23.61
C ASN A 154 -7.32 0.12 -22.58
N THR A 155 -6.89 -1.06 -23.01
CA THR A 155 -6.61 -2.18 -22.10
C THR A 155 -5.13 -2.24 -21.75
N ARG A 156 -4.84 -2.56 -20.49
CA ARG A 156 -3.47 -2.84 -20.01
C ARG A 156 -3.34 -4.35 -19.75
N PRO A 157 -2.17 -4.95 -20.00
CA PRO A 157 -1.97 -6.37 -19.72
C PRO A 157 -2.03 -6.65 -18.22
N LEU A 158 -2.67 -7.76 -17.84
CA LEU A 158 -2.60 -8.29 -16.49
C LEU A 158 -1.24 -8.96 -16.28
N ILE A 159 -0.40 -8.38 -15.44
CA ILE A 159 0.91 -8.93 -15.09
C ILE A 159 0.75 -9.76 -13.82
N ILE A 160 0.92 -11.07 -13.93
CA ILE A 160 1.00 -11.98 -12.77
C ILE A 160 2.49 -12.26 -12.55
N ASP A 161 3.03 -11.78 -11.43
CA ASP A 161 4.43 -12.01 -11.08
C ASP A 161 4.65 -13.37 -10.41
N GLU A 162 5.92 -13.80 -10.32
CA GLU A 162 6.30 -15.08 -9.72
C GLU A 162 6.05 -15.14 -8.20
N THR A 163 5.78 -14.00 -7.55
CA THR A 163 5.52 -13.93 -6.10
C THR A 163 4.04 -14.12 -5.76
N PHE A 164 3.15 -14.11 -6.76
CA PHE A 164 1.71 -14.24 -6.58
C PHE A 164 1.27 -15.60 -6.00
N ILE A 165 2.04 -16.67 -6.27
CA ILE A 165 1.81 -18.01 -5.73
C ILE A 165 3.10 -18.51 -5.06
N LEU A 166 3.10 -18.55 -3.73
CA LEU A 166 4.21 -19.08 -2.95
C LEU A 166 3.93 -20.50 -2.48
N ILE A 167 4.69 -21.47 -2.99
CA ILE A 167 4.66 -22.85 -2.50
C ILE A 167 5.77 -22.99 -1.45
N LYS A 168 5.39 -22.91 -0.17
CA LYS A 168 6.31 -23.13 0.96
C LYS A 168 6.02 -24.46 1.65
N LYS A 169 7.06 -25.19 2.02
CA LYS A 169 6.97 -26.34 2.92
C LYS A 169 6.87 -25.80 4.34
N THR A 170 5.70 -25.93 4.97
CA THR A 170 5.49 -25.50 6.35
C THR A 170 5.36 -26.73 7.24
N THR A 171 6.19 -26.87 8.26
CA THR A 171 6.01 -27.93 9.27
C THR A 171 4.97 -27.51 10.30
N LYS A 172 4.24 -28.46 10.90
CA LYS A 172 3.21 -28.18 11.92
C LYS A 172 3.72 -27.35 13.11
N SER A 173 5.03 -27.42 13.41
CA SER A 173 5.70 -26.60 14.43
C SER A 173 5.88 -25.12 14.05
N GLU A 174 5.81 -24.76 12.76
CA GLU A 174 5.84 -23.37 12.27
C GLU A 174 4.45 -22.72 12.24
N LEU A 175 3.39 -23.48 12.55
CA LEU A 175 2.01 -23.00 12.69
C LEU A 175 1.64 -22.71 14.15
N ASP A 176 2.59 -22.86 15.09
CA ASP A 176 2.39 -22.41 16.46
C ASP A 176 2.43 -20.88 16.48
N LEU A 177 1.24 -20.26 16.56
CA LEU A 177 1.06 -18.81 16.61
C LEU A 177 1.83 -18.16 17.76
N SER A 178 2.23 -18.93 18.79
CA SER A 178 3.06 -18.46 19.91
C SER A 178 4.54 -18.30 19.55
N THR A 179 4.98 -18.84 18.40
CA THR A 179 6.36 -18.75 17.88
C THR A 179 6.51 -17.79 16.70
N LEU A 180 5.41 -17.16 16.26
CA LEU A 180 5.49 -16.11 15.26
C LEU A 180 6.35 -14.97 15.80
N SER A 181 7.53 -14.78 15.22
CA SER A 181 8.28 -13.52 15.35
C SER A 181 7.31 -12.38 15.04
N LEU A 182 7.35 -11.31 15.84
CA LEU A 182 6.50 -10.13 15.65
C LEU A 182 6.40 -9.80 14.15
N VAL A 183 5.16 -9.80 13.62
CA VAL A 183 4.87 -9.53 12.20
C VAL A 183 5.24 -8.09 11.83
N TYR A 184 5.57 -7.28 12.84
CA TYR A 184 6.11 -5.94 12.70
C TYR A 184 7.57 -5.90 13.16
N LYS A 185 8.36 -5.11 12.46
CA LYS A 185 9.65 -4.63 12.95
C LYS A 185 9.44 -3.23 13.49
N THR A 186 9.99 -2.95 14.67
CA THR A 186 9.93 -1.62 15.28
C THR A 186 11.30 -0.98 15.22
N ILE A 187 11.30 0.30 14.87
CA ILE A 187 12.44 1.18 15.03
C ILE A 187 12.13 2.07 16.22
N VAL A 188 13.00 2.03 17.24
CA VAL A 188 12.87 2.89 18.42
C VAL A 188 13.53 4.22 18.09
N CYS A 189 12.73 5.29 18.01
CA CYS A 189 13.26 6.64 17.81
C CYS A 189 13.69 7.24 19.15
N PRO A 190 14.88 7.86 19.24
CA PRO A 190 15.33 8.53 20.45
C PRO A 190 14.48 9.76 20.76
N GLU A 191 14.53 10.22 22.01
CA GLU A 191 13.88 11.47 22.43
C GLU A 191 14.36 12.66 21.58
N GLY A 192 13.44 13.55 21.22
CA GLY A 192 13.71 14.66 20.29
C GLY A 192 13.55 14.32 18.80
N SER A 193 13.26 13.06 18.46
CA SER A 193 12.87 12.68 17.10
C SER A 193 11.53 13.29 16.71
N PHE A 194 11.33 13.57 15.42
CA PHE A 194 10.07 14.11 14.90
C PHE A 194 9.21 12.97 14.36
N VAL A 195 7.89 13.12 14.47
CA VAL A 195 6.92 12.05 14.16
C VAL A 195 6.68 11.93 12.66
N SER A 196 6.85 13.03 11.91
CA SER A 196 6.64 13.05 10.48
C SER A 196 7.54 12.02 9.81
N LEU A 197 6.99 11.31 8.84
CA LEU A 197 7.68 10.32 8.03
C LEU A 197 7.10 10.33 6.64
N THR A 198 7.89 9.92 5.66
CA THR A 198 7.41 9.78 4.29
C THR A 198 8.16 8.68 3.60
N CYS A 199 7.65 8.17 2.49
CA CYS A 199 8.29 7.09 1.76
C CYS A 199 8.29 7.36 0.26
N ASN A 200 9.27 6.76 -0.40
CA ASN A 200 9.21 6.49 -1.81
C ASN A 200 9.12 4.96 -2.03
N VAL A 201 9.31 4.51 -3.27
CA VAL A 201 9.18 3.08 -3.62
C VAL A 201 10.22 2.18 -2.92
N ARG A 202 11.35 2.75 -2.51
CA ARG A 202 12.54 2.04 -2.00
C ARG A 202 12.78 2.27 -0.52
N TYR A 203 12.63 3.50 -0.05
CA TYR A 203 13.05 3.93 1.27
C TYR A 203 11.95 4.69 1.99
N LEU A 204 11.94 4.53 3.31
CA LEU A 204 11.23 5.36 4.27
C LEU A 204 12.22 6.41 4.80
N LEU A 205 11.87 7.69 4.72
CA LEU A 205 12.60 8.77 5.36
C LEU A 205 11.99 9.04 6.74
N ILE A 206 12.81 8.92 7.78
CA ILE A 206 12.44 9.23 9.16
C ILE A 206 13.46 10.19 9.78
N HIS A 207 13.04 10.95 10.79
CA HIS A 207 13.95 11.68 11.66
C HIS A 207 14.24 10.85 12.92
N GLN A 208 15.49 10.46 13.10
CA GLN A 208 15.99 9.93 14.37
C GLN A 208 17.03 10.89 14.91
N ALA A 209 16.65 11.66 15.94
CA ALA A 209 17.48 12.76 16.41
C ALA A 209 18.94 12.32 16.65
N PRO A 210 19.93 13.05 16.09
CA PRO A 210 19.82 14.32 15.36
C PRO A 210 19.78 14.18 13.82
N ASN A 211 19.57 12.97 13.29
CA ASN A 211 19.76 12.65 11.88
C ASN A 211 18.44 12.42 11.13
N LEU A 212 18.44 12.78 9.85
CA LEU A 212 17.51 12.21 8.86
C LEU A 212 18.07 10.89 8.36
N CYS A 213 17.26 9.84 8.42
CA CYS A 213 17.66 8.46 8.10
C CYS A 213 16.77 7.89 6.99
N LEU A 214 17.40 7.26 6.00
CA LEU A 214 16.73 6.40 5.04
C LEU A 214 16.72 4.97 5.55
N VAL A 215 15.53 4.40 5.60
CA VAL A 215 15.26 3.05 6.09
C VAL A 215 14.77 2.20 4.92
N ASP A 216 15.35 1.02 4.74
CA ASP A 216 14.93 0.07 3.71
C ASP A 216 13.70 -0.76 4.14
N ARG A 217 13.24 -1.63 3.24
CA ARG A 217 12.13 -2.57 3.50
C ARG A 217 12.43 -3.57 4.62
N GLU A 218 13.69 -3.77 4.98
CA GLU A 218 14.08 -4.62 6.10
C GLU A 218 14.10 -3.87 7.45
N MET A 219 13.70 -2.59 7.45
CA MET A 219 13.76 -1.66 8.59
C MET A 219 15.19 -1.38 9.07
N LYS A 220 16.16 -1.42 8.15
CA LYS A 220 17.56 -1.06 8.43
C LYS A 220 17.84 0.36 7.91
N ILE A 221 18.56 1.14 8.71
CA ILE A 221 19.06 2.45 8.30
C ILE A 221 20.18 2.21 7.28
N VAL A 222 19.95 2.64 6.03
CA VAL A 222 20.91 2.48 4.92
C VAL A 222 21.81 3.71 4.79
N LYS A 223 21.24 4.89 5.02
CA LYS A 223 21.96 6.17 4.96
C LYS A 223 21.40 7.13 5.99
N GLN A 224 22.23 8.05 6.44
CA GLN A 224 21.82 9.11 7.35
C GLN A 224 22.62 10.39 7.11
N THR A 225 22.04 11.52 7.47
CA THR A 225 22.69 12.83 7.45
C THR A 225 22.22 13.66 8.63
N LEU A 226 23.05 14.59 9.10
CA LEU A 226 22.71 15.46 10.22
C LEU A 226 21.60 16.43 9.83
N TRP A 227 20.56 16.53 10.64
CA TRP A 227 19.52 17.55 10.50
C TRP A 227 19.74 18.69 11.49
N SER A 228 20.26 19.82 11.00
CA SER A 228 20.59 21.00 11.81
C SER A 228 19.65 22.19 11.59
N TYR A 229 18.55 22.00 10.87
CA TYR A 229 17.73 23.10 10.35
C TYR A 229 16.51 23.44 11.22
N GLY A 230 16.24 22.68 12.28
CA GLY A 230 15.17 22.95 13.24
C GLY A 230 14.08 21.89 13.26
N THR A 231 12.85 22.29 13.59
CA THR A 231 11.72 21.36 13.71
C THR A 231 11.19 20.95 12.34
N ILE A 232 11.10 19.64 12.11
CA ILE A 232 10.41 19.08 10.95
C ILE A 232 8.92 19.04 11.27
N TRP A 233 8.13 19.73 10.45
CA TRP A 233 6.68 19.77 10.57
C TRP A 233 6.03 18.66 9.76
N ASP A 234 6.45 18.50 8.51
CA ASP A 234 5.91 17.48 7.63
C ASP A 234 6.89 17.12 6.52
N MET A 235 6.66 15.99 5.85
CA MET A 235 7.49 15.50 4.75
C MET A 235 6.63 14.83 3.67
N CYS A 236 7.01 15.02 2.41
CA CYS A 236 6.43 14.27 1.30
C CYS A 236 7.50 13.85 0.28
N TRP A 237 7.15 12.91 -0.60
CA TRP A 237 8.00 12.50 -1.72
C TRP A 237 7.48 13.08 -3.02
N SER A 238 8.37 13.69 -3.83
CA SER A 238 8.06 14.13 -5.18
C SER A 238 8.74 13.24 -6.21
N SER A 239 7.94 12.47 -6.96
CA SER A 239 8.43 11.66 -8.08
C SER A 239 9.01 12.50 -9.22
N THR A 240 8.50 13.73 -9.40
CA THR A 240 8.97 14.65 -10.45
C THR A 240 10.34 15.23 -10.16
N LEU A 241 10.62 15.57 -8.90
CA LEU A 241 11.95 16.02 -8.50
C LEU A 241 12.90 14.84 -8.22
N ASP A 242 12.36 13.64 -8.00
CA ASP A 242 13.09 12.49 -7.47
C ASP A 242 13.78 12.85 -6.14
N ARG A 243 13.05 13.55 -5.26
CA ARG A 243 13.54 14.07 -3.98
C ARG A 243 12.46 13.97 -2.91
N PHE A 244 12.91 13.79 -1.67
CA PHE A 244 12.06 14.05 -0.51
C PHE A 244 11.98 15.56 -0.28
N ILE A 245 10.80 16.03 0.08
CA ILE A 245 10.51 17.41 0.45
C ILE A 245 10.29 17.41 1.97
N VAL A 246 11.02 18.27 2.68
CA VAL A 246 10.94 18.40 4.14
C VAL A 246 10.53 19.82 4.48
N LEU A 247 9.43 19.95 5.20
CA LEU A 247 8.98 21.23 5.73
C LEU A 247 9.61 21.50 7.09
N GLU A 248 10.39 22.57 7.14
CA GLU A 248 10.74 23.27 8.36
C GLU A 248 9.76 24.45 8.51
N ARG A 249 9.69 25.08 9.69
CA ARG A 249 8.77 26.18 9.98
C ARG A 249 8.66 27.20 8.84
N ASN A 250 9.79 27.62 8.29
CA ASN A 250 9.86 28.73 7.32
C ASN A 250 10.52 28.33 6.00
N ASN A 251 11.01 27.09 5.89
CA ASN A 251 11.84 26.64 4.78
C ASN A 251 11.31 25.32 4.22
N ILE A 252 11.53 25.13 2.92
CA ILE A 252 11.27 23.89 2.20
C ILE A 252 12.61 23.34 1.75
N TYR A 253 12.98 22.18 2.26
CA TYR A 253 14.22 21.50 1.92
C TYR A 253 13.98 20.32 0.98
N LEU A 254 14.92 20.07 0.09
CA LEU A 254 14.97 18.90 -0.78
C LEU A 254 16.09 17.96 -0.31
N ILE A 255 15.75 16.68 -0.17
CA ILE A 255 16.71 15.63 0.19
C ILE A 255 16.89 14.67 -0.96
N ASN A 256 18.15 14.52 -1.37
CA ASN A 256 18.54 13.55 -2.40
C ASN A 256 18.75 12.17 -1.79
N GLU A 257 17.99 11.16 -2.26
CA GLU A 257 18.10 9.80 -1.72
C GLU A 257 19.48 9.14 -1.96
N ASN A 258 20.17 9.56 -3.02
CA ASN A 258 21.44 8.98 -3.42
C ASN A 258 22.61 9.57 -2.63
N THR A 259 22.61 10.88 -2.41
CA THR A 259 23.72 11.59 -1.74
C THR A 259 23.44 11.97 -0.29
N MET A 260 22.17 11.95 0.14
CA MET A 260 21.69 12.58 1.39
C MET A 260 22.04 14.07 1.50
N SER A 261 22.25 14.75 0.36
CA SER A 261 22.42 16.20 0.35
C SER A 261 21.10 16.88 0.66
N ILE A 262 21.18 17.99 1.42
CA ILE A 262 20.04 18.80 1.85
C ILE A 262 20.18 20.16 1.16
N ASP A 263 19.24 20.47 0.28
CA ASP A 263 19.20 21.72 -0.47
C ASP A 263 18.01 22.55 0.01
N ASN A 264 18.23 23.82 0.38
CA ASN A 264 17.11 24.73 0.66
C ASN A 264 16.51 25.21 -0.66
N ALA A 265 15.30 24.78 -0.96
CA ALA A 265 14.62 25.11 -2.21
C ALA A 265 13.75 26.36 -2.10
N TYR A 266 13.24 26.67 -0.91
CA TYR A 266 12.42 27.85 -0.68
C TYR A 266 12.51 28.31 0.77
N ALA A 267 12.65 29.62 0.97
CA ALA A 267 12.69 30.24 2.29
C ALA A 267 11.77 31.46 2.34
N THR A 268 11.05 31.62 3.45
CA THR A 268 10.19 32.79 3.71
C THR A 268 10.28 33.21 5.17
N GLN A 269 10.12 34.50 5.46
CA GLN A 269 10.17 35.01 6.84
C GLN A 269 8.79 35.15 7.48
N GLU A 270 7.72 35.14 6.68
CA GLU A 270 6.38 35.52 7.14
C GLU A 270 5.43 34.33 7.32
N ARG A 271 5.79 33.15 6.78
CA ARG A 271 4.86 32.02 6.69
C ARG A 271 5.39 30.84 7.47
N ARG A 272 4.53 30.29 8.32
CA ARG A 272 4.80 29.09 9.10
C ARG A 272 4.13 27.93 8.41
N TRP A 273 4.87 26.92 7.97
CA TRP A 273 4.33 25.72 7.34
C TRP A 273 3.82 24.73 8.39
N LEU A 274 2.82 23.93 8.02
CA LEU A 274 2.26 22.88 8.87
C LEU A 274 2.31 21.51 8.19
N SER A 275 1.68 21.38 7.02
CA SER A 275 1.62 20.12 6.28
C SER A 275 1.89 20.32 4.78
N CYS A 276 2.39 19.28 4.11
CA CYS A 276 2.65 19.28 2.67
C CYS A 276 2.19 18.00 1.98
N THR A 277 1.81 18.16 0.72
CA THR A 277 1.59 17.04 -0.21
C THR A 277 1.90 17.52 -1.62
N CYS A 278 2.21 16.62 -2.56
CA CYS A 278 2.50 17.03 -3.92
C CYS A 278 1.81 16.15 -4.96
N SER A 279 1.53 16.76 -6.10
CA SER A 279 1.22 16.10 -7.35
C SER A 279 2.49 15.98 -8.21
N ASP A 280 2.34 15.53 -9.45
CA ASP A 280 3.44 15.50 -10.41
C ASP A 280 3.94 16.90 -10.80
N THR A 281 3.17 17.97 -10.57
CA THR A 281 3.51 19.31 -11.06
C THR A 281 3.54 20.38 -9.98
N VAL A 282 2.82 20.15 -8.87
CA VAL A 282 2.58 21.15 -7.84
C VAL A 282 2.82 20.56 -6.45
N LEU A 283 3.52 21.30 -5.60
CA LEU A 283 3.58 21.09 -4.16
C LEU A 283 2.52 21.97 -3.48
N PHE A 284 1.67 21.36 -2.69
CA PHE A 284 0.71 22.03 -1.82
C PHE A 284 1.27 22.11 -0.41
N THR A 285 1.11 23.25 0.26
CA THR A 285 1.47 23.40 1.68
C THR A 285 0.38 24.15 2.44
N SER A 286 0.06 23.73 3.66
CA SER A 286 -0.79 24.49 4.57
C SER A 286 0.02 25.36 5.53
N THR A 287 -0.56 26.46 5.99
CA THR A 287 0.06 27.35 6.98
C THR A 287 -0.37 27.02 8.41
N ASN A 288 0.57 27.04 9.35
CA ASN A 288 0.34 26.84 10.78
C ASN A 288 -0.22 28.09 11.49
N THR A 289 -1.44 28.48 11.11
CA THR A 289 -2.17 29.62 11.69
C THR A 289 -3.67 29.39 11.59
N TYR A 290 -4.45 29.95 12.52
CA TYR A 290 -5.90 30.08 12.35
C TYR A 290 -6.24 30.91 11.11
N GLY A 291 -7.28 30.51 10.38
CA GLY A 291 -7.48 30.94 9.00
C GLY A 291 -6.35 30.44 8.11
N SER A 292 -6.03 29.15 8.20
CA SER A 292 -4.95 28.55 7.41
C SER A 292 -5.20 28.74 5.92
N SER A 293 -4.15 29.10 5.19
CA SER A 293 -4.16 29.19 3.73
C SER A 293 -3.45 27.98 3.12
N ILE A 294 -3.78 27.64 1.88
CA ILE A 294 -3.08 26.62 1.10
C ILE A 294 -2.30 27.31 0.01
N MET A 295 -1.01 27.00 -0.05
CA MET A 295 -0.10 27.51 -1.06
C MET A 295 0.14 26.43 -2.11
N GLU A 296 0.18 26.86 -3.36
CA GLU A 296 0.59 26.02 -4.48
C GLU A 296 1.95 26.50 -4.97
N PHE A 297 2.90 25.59 -5.01
CA PHE A 297 4.21 25.81 -5.58
C PHE A 297 4.36 24.95 -6.82
N ARG A 298 4.81 25.54 -7.92
CA ARG A 298 5.27 24.76 -9.07
C ARG A 298 6.55 24.03 -8.67
N LEU A 299 6.71 22.77 -9.05
CA LEU A 299 7.91 21.99 -8.74
C LEU A 299 9.10 22.28 -9.68
N LEU A 300 8.84 22.40 -10.98
CA LEU A 300 9.85 22.60 -12.02
C LEU A 300 9.63 23.90 -12.80
N PRO A 301 10.70 24.61 -13.23
CA PRO A 301 12.11 24.24 -13.10
C PRO A 301 12.70 24.48 -11.70
N ALA A 302 12.00 25.24 -10.86
CA ALA A 302 12.34 25.49 -9.46
C ALA A 302 11.06 25.58 -8.62
N ILE A 303 11.19 25.41 -7.30
CA ILE A 303 10.07 25.56 -6.37
C ILE A 303 9.69 27.04 -6.26
N GLU A 304 8.58 27.40 -6.90
CA GLU A 304 8.09 28.77 -6.96
C GLU A 304 6.60 28.84 -6.62
N LEU A 305 6.24 29.78 -5.75
CA LEU A 305 4.85 30.02 -5.36
C LEU A 305 4.06 30.52 -6.58
N ILE A 306 3.03 29.77 -6.99
CA ILE A 306 2.17 30.12 -8.12
C ILE A 306 0.80 30.61 -7.68
N ARG A 307 0.30 30.14 -6.54
CA ARG A 307 -1.05 30.48 -6.06
C ARG A 307 -1.15 30.39 -4.55
N GLU A 308 -2.03 31.20 -3.98
CA GLU A 308 -2.43 31.15 -2.58
C GLU A 308 -3.95 31.12 -2.49
N TRP A 309 -4.48 30.05 -1.90
CA TRP A 309 -5.87 29.96 -1.50
C TRP A 309 -6.01 30.49 -0.08
N LYS A 310 -6.61 31.67 0.05
CA LYS A 310 -6.81 32.35 1.33
C LYS A 310 -7.92 31.70 2.15
N TYR A 311 -7.89 31.94 3.45
CA TYR A 311 -8.86 31.42 4.43
C TYR A 311 -10.33 31.51 3.99
N SER A 312 -10.76 32.60 3.34
CA SER A 312 -12.15 32.73 2.86
C SER A 312 -12.62 31.58 1.96
N LEU A 313 -11.68 30.87 1.33
CA LEU A 313 -11.93 29.72 0.46
C LEU A 313 -11.52 28.39 1.11
N THR A 314 -10.54 28.41 2.01
CA THR A 314 -9.95 27.21 2.61
C THR A 314 -10.59 26.80 3.93
N CYS A 315 -10.69 27.70 4.91
CA CYS A 315 -11.29 27.42 6.21
C CYS A 315 -11.73 28.71 6.92
N SER A 316 -12.59 28.58 7.92
CA SER A 316 -13.02 29.72 8.74
C SER A 316 -11.85 30.36 9.49
N ARG A 317 -12.03 31.60 9.95
CA ARG A 317 -10.98 32.36 10.64
C ARG A 317 -10.55 31.72 11.97
N ASP A 318 -11.42 30.94 12.58
CA ASP A 318 -11.23 30.18 13.82
C ASP A 318 -10.82 28.71 13.57
N GLU A 319 -10.58 28.34 12.31
CA GLU A 319 -10.18 26.99 11.91
C GLU A 319 -8.73 26.94 11.43
N GLY A 320 -8.10 25.78 11.56
CA GLY A 320 -6.77 25.46 11.03
C GLY A 320 -6.79 24.22 10.13
N ILE A 321 -5.90 24.16 9.15
CA ILE A 321 -5.73 23.00 8.25
C ILE A 321 -4.53 22.20 8.73
N ASN A 322 -4.81 21.11 9.44
CA ASN A 322 -3.78 20.35 10.13
C ASN A 322 -3.04 19.36 9.23
N ASP A 323 -3.71 18.85 8.21
CA ASP A 323 -3.15 17.83 7.31
C ASP A 323 -3.74 17.99 5.92
N ILE A 324 -2.94 17.72 4.90
CA ILE A 324 -3.32 17.76 3.50
C ILE A 324 -2.78 16.55 2.73
N VAL A 325 -3.61 15.94 1.90
CA VAL A 325 -3.21 14.81 1.04
C VAL A 325 -3.76 14.99 -0.36
N PHE A 326 -2.89 14.98 -1.35
CA PHE A 326 -3.26 15.01 -2.76
C PHE A 326 -3.42 13.58 -3.29
N ASN A 327 -4.50 13.35 -4.05
CA ASN A 327 -4.68 12.12 -4.81
C ASN A 327 -5.55 12.37 -6.04
N ASN A 328 -5.04 12.01 -7.23
CA ASN A 328 -5.78 12.01 -8.50
C ASN A 328 -6.60 13.28 -8.78
N GLY A 329 -5.97 14.45 -8.63
CA GLY A 329 -6.61 15.75 -8.93
C GLY A 329 -7.46 16.32 -7.79
N ASN A 330 -7.57 15.60 -6.67
CA ASN A 330 -8.29 16.04 -5.49
C ASN A 330 -7.34 16.27 -4.32
N LEU A 331 -7.73 17.17 -3.43
CA LEU A 331 -7.03 17.50 -2.20
C LEU A 331 -7.94 17.19 -1.02
N ALA A 332 -7.52 16.25 -0.19
CA ALA A 332 -8.15 15.97 1.10
C ALA A 332 -7.53 16.86 2.18
N LEU A 333 -8.38 17.45 3.02
CA LEU A 333 -7.99 18.37 4.08
C LEU A 333 -8.56 17.90 5.42
N MET A 334 -7.75 17.92 6.47
CA MET A 334 -8.26 17.92 7.85
C MET A 334 -8.34 19.34 8.39
N VAL A 335 -9.57 19.80 8.63
CA VAL A 335 -9.85 21.14 9.16
C VAL A 335 -10.30 21.01 10.61
N MET A 336 -9.54 21.61 11.52
CA MET A 336 -9.80 21.57 12.96
C MET A 336 -10.24 22.93 13.47
N ASN A 337 -11.20 22.93 14.39
CA ASN A 337 -11.62 24.10 15.16
C ASN A 337 -11.42 23.80 16.65
N ASP A 338 -10.32 24.28 17.22
CA ASP A 338 -10.00 24.04 18.63
C ASP A 338 -11.04 24.66 19.57
N SER A 339 -11.62 25.79 19.20
CA SER A 339 -12.60 26.51 20.02
C SER A 339 -13.91 25.74 20.16
N LYS A 340 -14.37 25.14 19.06
CA LYS A 340 -15.59 24.34 19.00
C LYS A 340 -15.35 22.86 19.25
N LYS A 341 -14.08 22.44 19.40
CA LYS A 341 -13.66 21.03 19.47
C LYS A 341 -14.22 20.20 18.32
N SER A 342 -14.17 20.74 17.11
CA SER A 342 -14.74 20.08 15.93
C SER A 342 -13.64 19.78 14.92
N LEU A 343 -13.65 18.58 14.34
CA LEU A 343 -12.77 18.19 13.25
C LEU A 343 -13.62 17.79 12.05
N ARG A 344 -13.27 18.28 10.87
CA ARG A 344 -13.90 17.85 9.63
C ARG A 344 -12.86 17.48 8.60
N MET A 345 -13.21 16.49 7.81
CA MET A 345 -12.49 16.13 6.61
C MET A 345 -13.21 16.72 5.40
N GLU A 346 -12.47 17.38 4.52
CA GLU A 346 -13.01 17.88 3.26
C GLU A 346 -12.24 17.27 2.10
N LEU A 347 -12.95 16.94 1.03
CA LEU A 347 -12.38 16.57 -0.25
C LEU A 347 -12.70 17.66 -1.26
N ARG A 348 -11.68 18.24 -1.88
CA ARG A 348 -11.79 19.37 -2.80
C ARG A 348 -11.12 19.08 -4.13
N TYR A 349 -11.60 19.68 -5.20
CA TYR A 349 -10.84 19.67 -6.47
C TYR A 349 -9.57 20.52 -6.31
N ALA A 350 -8.41 20.00 -6.68
CA ALA A 350 -7.16 20.73 -6.52
C ALA A 350 -7.06 21.97 -7.45
N THR A 351 -7.79 21.98 -8.58
CA THR A 351 -7.71 23.05 -9.58
C THR A 351 -8.59 24.26 -9.27
N THR A 352 -9.83 24.01 -8.85
CA THR A 352 -10.84 25.06 -8.54
C THR A 352 -11.01 25.29 -7.06
N PHE A 353 -10.57 24.34 -6.23
CA PHE A 353 -10.73 24.33 -4.79
C PHE A 353 -12.18 24.18 -4.29
N ASP A 354 -13.09 23.81 -5.20
CA ASP A 354 -14.49 23.54 -4.87
C ASP A 354 -14.60 22.28 -4.01
N CYS A 355 -15.48 22.35 -3.00
CA CYS A 355 -15.75 21.22 -2.12
C CYS A 355 -16.62 20.18 -2.83
N ILE A 356 -16.07 18.96 -2.95
CA ILE A 356 -16.76 17.79 -3.49
C ILE A 356 -17.62 17.17 -2.41
N TRP A 357 -17.03 17.03 -1.22
CA TRP A 357 -17.65 16.37 -0.08
C TRP A 357 -16.97 16.82 1.22
N ALA A 358 -17.74 16.83 2.30
CA ALA A 358 -17.24 17.09 3.64
C ALA A 358 -17.88 16.13 4.65
N LEU A 359 -17.10 15.72 5.65
CA LEU A 359 -17.53 14.91 6.76
C LEU A 359 -17.11 15.56 8.06
N GLN A 360 -18.09 15.82 8.92
CA GLN A 360 -17.85 16.19 10.30
C GLN A 360 -17.52 14.92 11.10
N LEU A 361 -16.39 14.93 11.80
CA LEU A 361 -16.01 13.87 12.73
C LEU A 361 -16.42 14.29 14.14
N ASP A 362 -17.06 13.38 14.86
CA ASP A 362 -17.33 13.52 16.29
C ASP A 362 -16.05 13.12 17.05
N ILE A 363 -15.54 14.03 17.90
CA ILE A 363 -14.36 13.81 18.75
C ILE A 363 -14.73 13.94 20.22
#